data_AF-A0A932NSW1-F1
#
_entry.id   AF-A0A932NSW1-F1
#
_cell.length_a   1.000
_cell.length_b   1.000
_cell.length_c   1.000
_cell.angle_alpha   90.00
_cell.angle_beta   90.00
_cell.angle_gamma   90.00
#
_symmetry.space_group_name_H-M   'P 1'
#
loop_
_entity.id
_entity.type
_entity.pdbx_description
1 polymer ?
#
loop_
_entity_poly.entity_id
_entity_poly.type
_entity_poly.pdbx_seq_one_letter_code
_entity_poly.pdbx_strand_id
1 'polypeptide(L)' 'MEIEEREDGIFLTTTDIHLVRGIGEAVHRAYQGTLAFHYIEEGSILRVSWTR' A
#
# COMPACT_ATOMS: atom_id res chain seq x y z
N MET A 1 -12.28 -4.54 4.45
CA MET A 1 -11.35 -4.59 3.30
C MET A 1 -12.11 -4.06 2.11
N GLU A 2 -11.50 -3.17 1.35
CA GLU A 2 -12.16 -2.46 0.25
C GLU A 2 -11.14 -2.20 -0.87
N ILE A 3 -11.62 -2.27 -2.11
CA ILE A 3 -10.84 -2.01 -3.32
C ILE A 3 -11.61 -0.98 -4.14
N GLU A 4 -10.94 0.12 -4.49
CA GLU A 4 -11.47 1.15 -5.36
C GLU A 4 -10.57 1.28 -6.59
N GLU A 5 -11.17 1.26 -7.77
CA GLU A 5 -10.49 1.66 -9.00
C GLU A 5 -10.51 3.18 -9.11
N ARG A 6 -9.35 3.77 -9.37
CA ARG A 6 -9.15 5.20 -9.56
C ARG A 6 -8.48 5.44 -10.90
N GLU A 7 -8.56 6.66 -11.42
CA GLU A 7 -7.95 7.00 -12.72
C GLU A 7 -6.44 6.72 -12.75
N ASP A 8 -5.78 6.83 -11.59
CA ASP A 8 -4.34 6.65 -11.40
C ASP A 8 -3.93 5.25 -10.91
N GLY A 9 -4.89 4.34 -10.71
CA GLY A 9 -4.61 2.96 -10.32
C GLY A 9 -5.64 2.36 -9.36
N ILE A 10 -5.16 1.60 -8.38
CA ILE A 10 -6.01 0.90 -7.42
C ILE A 10 -5.72 1.42 -6.02
N PHE A 11 -6.77 1.80 -5.29
CA PHE A 11 -6.70 2.10 -3.88
C PHE A 11 -7.25 0.92 -3.07
N LEU A 12 -6.44 0.40 -2.15
CA LEU A 12 -6.74 -0.79 -1.35
C LEU A 12 -6.70 -0.44 0.14
N THR A 13 -7.77 -0.77 0.85
CA THR A 13 -7.85 -0.66 2.31
C THR A 13 -7.89 -2.04 2.95
N THR A 14 -6.92 -2.31 3.83
CA THR A 14 -6.85 -3.53 4.65
C THR A 14 -7.09 -3.22 6.12
N THR A 15 -7.44 -4.23 6.90
CA THR A 15 -7.66 -4.10 8.35
C THR A 15 -6.39 -4.32 9.17
N ASP A 16 -5.34 -4.90 8.57
CA ASP A 16 -4.07 -5.23 9.23
C ASP A 16 -2.88 -4.53 8.55
N ILE A 17 -1.94 -4.01 9.36
CA ILE A 17 -0.79 -3.23 8.89
C ILE A 17 0.29 -4.09 8.22
N HIS A 18 0.45 -5.34 8.65
CA HIS A 18 1.44 -6.24 8.09
C HIS A 18 0.98 -6.73 6.72
N LEU A 19 -0.34 -6.87 6.53
CA LEU A 19 -0.93 -7.21 5.24
C LEU A 19 -0.61 -6.15 4.16
N VAL A 20 -0.86 -4.86 4.42
CA VAL A 20 -0.58 -3.82 3.42
C VAL A 20 0.92 -3.67 3.13
N ARG A 21 1.77 -3.86 4.15
CA ARG A 21 3.23 -3.95 3.96
C ARG A 21 3.62 -5.08 3.02
N GLY A 22 3.13 -6.30 3.29
CA GLY A 22 3.45 -7.47 2.48
C GLY A 22 3.01 -7.31 1.03
N ILE A 23 1.85 -6.71 0.80
CA ILE A 23 1.34 -6.42 -0.55
C ILE A 23 2.27 -5.44 -1.28
N GLY A 24 2.63 -4.32 -0.65
CA GLY A 24 3.54 -3.33 -1.25
C GLY A 24 4.91 -3.91 -1.61
N GLU A 25 5.50 -4.70 -0.70
CA GLU A 25 6.78 -5.38 -0.94
C GLU A 25 6.68 -6.42 -2.07
N ALA A 26 5.57 -7.15 -2.16
CA ALA A 26 5.34 -8.11 -3.24
C ALA A 26 5.23 -7.41 -4.61
N VAL A 27 4.46 -6.32 -4.71
CA VAL A 27 4.31 -5.54 -5.95
C VAL A 27 5.66 -4.96 -6.38
N HIS A 28 6.40 -4.35 -5.46
CA HIS A 28 7.71 -3.80 -5.76
C HIS A 28 8.71 -4.88 -6.21
N ARG A 29 8.73 -6.06 -5.59
CA ARG A 29 9.58 -7.17 -6.05
C ARG A 29 9.22 -7.64 -7.45
N ALA A 30 7.93 -7.73 -7.77
CA ALA A 30 7.46 -8.22 -9.06
C ALA A 30 7.68 -7.21 -10.20
N TYR A 31 7.48 -5.91 -9.94
CA TYR A 31 7.41 -4.88 -10.98
C TYR A 31 8.44 -3.76 -10.85
N GLN A 32 9.32 -3.81 -9.84
CA GLN A 32 10.29 -2.76 -9.51
C GLN A 32 9.59 -1.41 -9.23
N GLY A 33 10.26 -0.26 -9.37
CA GLY A 33 9.65 1.06 -9.14
C GLY A 33 9.90 1.63 -7.73
N THR A 34 9.17 2.68 -7.36
CA THR A 34 9.33 3.37 -6.06
C THR A 34 8.27 2.90 -5.07
N LEU A 35 8.70 2.43 -3.90
CA LEU A 35 7.84 2.02 -2.78
C LEU A 35 8.09 2.93 -1.58
N ALA A 36 7.03 3.53 -1.05
CA ALA A 36 7.09 4.40 0.13
C ALA A 36 6.13 3.92 1.23
N PHE A 37 6.59 4.08 2.48
CA PHE A 37 5.85 3.76 3.69
C PHE A 37 5.63 5.02 4.51
N HIS A 38 4.38 5.28 4.90
CA HIS A 38 4.03 6.39 5.77
C HIS A 38 3.26 5.87 6.98
N TYR A 39 3.86 6.01 8.16
CA TYR A 39 3.25 5.65 9.43
C TYR A 39 2.54 6.85 10.03
N ILE A 40 1.29 6.66 10.41
CA ILE A 40 0.50 7.69 11.09
C ILE A 40 0.55 7.39 12.59
N GLU A 41 1.28 8.23 13.32
CA GLU A 41 1.64 8.00 14.74
C GLU A 41 0.43 7.80 15.66
N GLU A 42 -0.69 8.47 15.36
CA GLU A 42 -1.89 8.44 16.21
C GLU A 42 -2.82 7.23 15.94
N GLY A 43 -2.61 6.48 14.85
CA GLY A 43 -3.65 5.62 14.28
C GLY A 43 -3.37 4.13 14.19
N SER A 44 -2.15 3.65 14.43
CA SER A 44 -1.73 2.31 13.95
C SER A 44 -2.06 2.09 12.46
N ILE A 45 -2.01 3.16 11.67
CA ILE A 45 -2.30 3.15 10.23
C ILE A 45 -0.97 3.20 9.48
N LEU A 46 -0.81 2.28 8.53
CA LEU A 46 0.27 2.29 7.56
C LEU A 46 -0.30 2.61 6.18
N ARG A 47 0.11 3.74 5.59
CA ARG A 47 -0.13 4.04 4.18
C ARG A 47 1.06 3.59 3.35
N VAL A 48 0.79 2.79 2.33
CA VAL A 48 1.79 2.30 1.39
C VAL A 48 1.46 2.86 0.02
N SER A 49 2.43 3.48 -0.64
CA SER A 49 2.30 3.96 -2.00
C SER A 49 3.39 3.34 -2.88
N TRP A 50 2.97 2.89 -4.05
CA TRP A 50 3.86 2.34 -5.06
C TRP A 50 3.57 2.98 -6.41
N THR A 51 4.63 3.27 -7.16
CA THR A 51 4.55 3.83 -8.52
C THR A 51 5.68 3.30 -9.38
N ARG A 52 5.43 3.15 -10.68
CA ARG A 52 6.38 2.64 -11.66
C ARG A 52 6.68 3.67 -12.72
#